data_AF-A0A958D4K1-F1
#
_entry.id   AF-A0A958D4K1-F1
#
_cell.length_a   1.000
_cell.length_b   1.000
_cell.length_c   1.000
_cell.angle_alpha   90.00
_cell.angle_beta   90.00
_cell.angle_gamma   90.00
#
_symmetry.space_group_name_H-M   'P 1'
#
loop_
_entity.id
_entity.type
_entity.pdbx_description
1 polymer ?
#
loop_
_entity_poly.entity_id
_entity_poly.type
_entity_poly.pdbx_seq_one_letter_code
_entity_poly.pdbx_strand_id
1 'polypeptide(L)'
;QVLIDGGYSPTALLGALGRHMPFYDRKLELVVLTHPGDERVGGLVGLPERYQIDQVLQAPFPYPSTAYESWLRLLQRQQIPVTRAEAGTRVLLGNGIALDVLHPGPDPTLTGDGEPDLDANSLVLRLSWGDTSFLLTGDASDDVQDALVASGIDLRSTVVKLPDGGRQASFSQPLLDAVEA
;
A
#
# COMPACT_ATOMS: atom_id res chain seq x y z
N GLN A 1 -10.55 6.45 8.42
CA GLN A 1 -9.77 7.07 7.34
C GLN A 1 -8.53 6.25 7.09
N VAL A 2 -8.28 5.94 5.83
CA VAL A 2 -7.13 5.15 5.40
C VAL A 2 -6.34 5.99 4.40
N LEU A 3 -5.05 6.16 4.66
CA LEU A 3 -4.10 6.76 3.71
C LEU A 3 -3.24 5.65 3.13
N ILE A 4 -3.05 5.64 1.81
CA ILE A 4 -2.19 4.68 1.11
C ILE A 4 -1.13 5.48 0.37
N ASP A 5 0.13 5.30 0.78
CA ASP A 5 1.32 6.04 0.34
C ASP A 5 1.27 7.55 0.57
N GLY A 6 2.44 8.19 0.58
CA GLY A 6 2.61 9.62 0.79
C GLY A 6 3.07 10.42 -0.42
N GLY A 7 3.51 9.76 -1.50
CA GLY A 7 4.18 10.44 -2.61
C GLY A 7 5.58 10.94 -2.21
N TYR A 8 6.24 11.68 -3.12
CA TYR A 8 7.54 12.31 -2.83
C TYR A 8 7.45 13.51 -1.86
N SER A 9 6.32 14.23 -1.84
CA SER A 9 6.25 15.58 -1.29
C SER A 9 5.34 15.68 -0.08
N PRO A 10 5.89 16.00 1.12
CA PRO A 10 5.08 16.28 2.31
C PRO A 10 4.09 17.42 2.07
N THR A 11 4.48 18.45 1.34
CA THR A 11 3.62 19.59 1.02
C THR A 11 2.44 19.17 0.14
N ALA A 12 2.70 18.35 -0.89
CA ALA A 12 1.64 17.84 -1.76
C ALA A 12 0.67 16.94 -0.99
N LEU A 13 1.18 16.04 -0.16
CA LEU A 13 0.38 15.17 0.70
C LEU A 13 -0.50 15.99 1.65
N LEU A 14 0.07 16.94 2.39
CA LEU A 14 -0.69 17.77 3.33
C LEU A 14 -1.75 18.62 2.62
N GLY A 15 -1.43 19.11 1.42
CA GLY A 15 -2.39 19.81 0.57
C GLY A 15 -3.54 18.90 0.11
N ALA A 16 -3.27 17.64 -0.22
CA ALA A 16 -4.29 16.65 -0.57
C ALA A 16 -5.17 16.29 0.63
N LEU A 17 -4.56 16.00 1.79
CA LEU A 17 -5.29 15.73 3.03
C LEU A 17 -6.20 16.92 3.40
N GLY A 18 -5.71 18.15 3.30
CA GLY A 18 -6.52 19.35 3.58
C GLY A 18 -7.69 19.59 2.62
N ARG A 19 -7.69 18.96 1.43
CA ARG A 19 -8.82 19.00 0.48
C ARG A 19 -9.84 17.90 0.74
N HIS A 20 -9.41 16.76 1.29
CA HIS A 20 -10.26 15.57 1.46
C HIS A 20 -10.69 15.33 2.90
N MET A 21 -10.04 15.95 3.88
CA MET A 21 -10.37 15.86 5.31
C MET A 21 -10.86 17.22 5.84
N PRO A 22 -11.87 17.23 6.73
CA PRO A 22 -12.25 18.43 7.45
C PRO A 22 -11.07 19.03 8.22
N PHE A 23 -10.97 20.37 8.28
CA PHE A 23 -9.81 21.05 8.89
C PHE A 23 -9.54 20.69 10.35
N TYR A 24 -10.58 20.28 11.08
CA TYR A 24 -10.54 19.89 12.49
C TYR A 24 -10.22 18.40 12.69
N ASP A 25 -10.31 17.61 11.63
CA ASP A 25 -10.01 16.19 11.68
C ASP A 25 -8.54 15.97 11.36
N ARG A 26 -7.83 15.37 12.30
CA ARG A 26 -6.40 15.06 12.20
C ARG A 26 -6.12 13.62 12.55
N LYS A 27 -7.11 12.73 12.39
CA LYS A 27 -6.98 11.32 12.71
C LYS A 27 -6.87 10.46 11.45
N LEU A 28 -5.90 9.55 11.44
CA LEU A 28 -5.74 8.51 10.44
C LEU A 28 -5.74 7.15 11.15
N GLU A 29 -6.81 6.39 10.96
CA GLU A 29 -7.00 5.08 11.59
C GLU A 29 -6.05 4.03 11.02
N LEU A 30 -5.61 4.20 9.76
CA LEU A 30 -4.60 3.38 9.12
C LEU A 30 -3.80 4.20 8.11
N VAL A 31 -2.47 4.09 8.18
CA VAL A 31 -1.57 4.49 7.09
C VAL A 31 -0.95 3.24 6.50
N VAL A 32 -1.05 3.07 5.19
CA VAL A 32 -0.46 1.97 4.45
C VAL A 32 0.73 2.47 3.65
N LEU A 33 1.89 1.84 3.79
CA LEU A 33 3.07 2.06 2.96
C LEU A 33 3.28 0.82 2.07
N THR A 34 2.94 0.95 0.79
CA THR A 34 2.92 -0.19 -0.14
C THR A 34 4.31 -0.74 -0.44
N HIS A 35 5.34 0.10 -0.42
CA HIS A 35 6.76 -0.28 -0.41
C HIS A 35 7.59 0.89 0.16
N PRO A 36 8.80 0.64 0.67
CA PRO A 36 9.60 1.66 1.36
C PRO A 36 10.33 2.66 0.45
N GLY A 37 10.04 2.68 -0.86
CA GLY A 37 10.69 3.60 -1.80
C GLY A 37 10.37 5.07 -1.53
N ASP A 38 11.27 5.96 -1.92
CA ASP A 38 11.23 7.39 -1.57
C ASP A 38 10.00 8.10 -2.17
N GLU A 39 9.54 7.64 -3.32
CA GLU A 39 8.29 8.07 -3.98
C GLU A 39 7.03 7.69 -3.22
N ARG A 40 7.10 6.75 -2.28
CA ARG A 40 5.98 6.37 -1.42
C ARG A 40 6.12 6.97 -0.03
N VAL A 41 7.29 6.87 0.57
CA VAL A 41 7.51 7.26 1.97
C VAL A 41 7.83 8.74 2.15
N GLY A 42 8.34 9.43 1.14
CA GLY A 42 8.85 10.80 1.25
C GLY A 42 7.85 11.78 1.86
N GLY A 43 6.60 11.73 1.44
CA GLY A 43 5.51 12.54 1.96
C GLY A 43 5.06 12.16 3.37
N LEU A 44 5.27 10.91 3.78
CA LEU A 44 4.83 10.39 5.07
C LEU A 44 5.75 10.79 6.22
N VAL A 45 7.04 11.07 5.97
CA VAL A 45 8.04 11.31 7.04
C VAL A 45 7.52 12.30 8.08
N GLY A 46 7.02 13.47 7.67
CA GLY A 46 6.52 14.50 8.61
C GLY A 46 5.04 14.36 9.04
N LEU A 47 4.39 13.25 8.69
CA LEU A 47 2.96 13.04 8.93
C LEU A 47 2.63 12.78 10.42
N PRO A 48 3.39 11.94 11.17
CA PRO A 48 3.09 11.66 12.58
C PRO A 48 3.13 12.92 13.45
N GLU A 49 3.91 13.93 13.07
CA GLU A 49 4.00 15.21 13.81
C GLU A 49 2.75 16.09 13.65
N ARG A 50 1.87 15.78 12.68
CA ARG A 50 0.71 16.61 12.31
C ARG A 50 -0.62 15.88 12.43
N TYR A 51 -0.62 14.55 12.38
CA TYR A 51 -1.81 13.71 12.46
C TYR A 51 -1.61 12.65 13.54
N GLN A 52 -2.70 12.36 14.26
CA GLN A 52 -2.78 11.17 15.09
C GLN A 52 -2.95 9.96 14.17
N ILE A 53 -2.00 9.03 14.21
CA ILE A 53 -2.04 7.80 13.43
C ILE A 53 -2.27 6.64 14.41
N ASP A 54 -3.36 5.90 14.24
CA ASP A 54 -3.69 4.79 15.15
C ASP A 54 -2.80 3.56 14.87
N GLN A 55 -2.50 3.26 13.60
CA GLN A 55 -1.61 2.17 13.21
C GLN A 55 -1.05 2.36 11.80
N VAL A 56 0.06 1.69 11.53
CA VAL A 56 0.69 1.58 10.21
C VAL A 56 0.69 0.14 9.75
N LEU A 57 0.33 -0.08 8.48
CA LEU A 57 0.56 -1.31 7.74
C LEU A 57 1.63 -1.03 6.69
N GLN A 58 2.67 -1.86 6.59
CA GLN A 58 3.71 -1.63 5.58
C GLN A 58 4.23 -2.94 4.99
N ALA A 59 4.80 -2.86 3.79
CA ALA A 59 5.52 -3.97 3.18
C ALA A 59 6.56 -4.59 4.13
N PRO A 60 6.82 -5.89 4.03
CA PRO A 60 7.59 -6.61 5.04
C PRO A 60 9.10 -6.39 4.87
N PHE A 61 9.56 -6.06 3.67
CA PHE A 61 10.96 -5.91 3.34
C PHE A 61 11.44 -4.45 3.48
N PRO A 62 12.51 -4.18 4.24
CA PRO A 62 13.05 -2.85 4.42
C PRO A 62 13.87 -2.40 3.20
N TYR A 63 14.05 -1.08 3.07
CA TYR A 63 14.93 -0.47 2.06
C TYR A 63 15.80 0.61 2.69
N PRO A 64 17.13 0.60 2.48
CA PRO A 64 18.03 1.52 3.17
C PRO A 64 18.03 2.92 2.54
N SER A 65 16.97 3.70 2.81
CA SER A 65 16.90 5.12 2.41
C SER A 65 16.80 6.05 3.61
N THR A 66 17.31 7.28 3.46
CA THR A 66 17.23 8.31 4.51
C THR A 66 15.78 8.66 4.86
N ALA A 67 14.87 8.65 3.88
CA ALA A 67 13.46 8.94 4.10
C ALA A 67 12.80 7.80 4.88
N TYR A 68 13.01 6.55 4.49
CA TYR A 68 12.45 5.39 5.19
C TYR A 68 12.97 5.26 6.62
N GLU A 69 14.27 5.47 6.84
CA GLU A 69 14.82 5.50 8.20
C GLU A 69 14.20 6.60 9.06
N SER A 70 13.99 7.79 8.49
CA SER A 70 13.37 8.91 9.20
C SER A 70 11.92 8.62 9.55
N TRP A 71 11.18 7.99 8.64
CA TRP A 71 9.83 7.48 8.88
C TRP A 71 9.81 6.49 10.06
N LEU A 72 10.66 5.46 10.04
CA LEU A 72 10.74 4.47 11.12
C LEU A 72 11.09 5.11 12.47
N ARG A 73 12.05 6.05 12.50
CA ARG A 73 12.41 6.79 13.73
C ARG A 73 11.23 7.55 14.31
N LEU A 74 10.41 8.17 13.46
CA LEU A 74 9.24 8.94 13.90
C LEU A 74 8.11 8.04 14.40
N LEU A 75 7.84 6.92 13.74
CA LEU A 75 6.88 5.93 14.22
C LEU A 75 7.28 5.39 15.60
N GLN A 76 8.56 5.04 15.78
CA GLN A 76 9.09 4.58 17.05
C GLN A 76 8.97 5.64 18.14
N ARG A 77 9.38 6.89 17.84
CA ARG A 77 9.32 8.02 18.79
C ARG A 77 7.90 8.31 19.26
N GLN A 78 6.90 8.14 18.39
CA GLN A 78 5.49 8.36 18.70
C GLN A 78 4.76 7.09 19.17
N GLN A 79 5.47 5.96 19.28
CA GLN A 79 4.92 4.67 19.69
C GLN A 79 3.73 4.22 18.84
N ILE A 80 3.76 4.53 17.53
CA ILE A 80 2.72 4.13 16.59
C ILE A 80 2.91 2.64 16.27
N PRO A 81 1.88 1.80 16.45
CA PRO A 81 1.93 0.38 16.09
C PRO A 81 2.22 0.20 14.61
N VAL A 82 3.14 -0.71 14.28
CA VAL A 82 3.51 -1.04 12.90
C VAL A 82 3.31 -2.53 12.67
N THR A 83 2.48 -2.86 11.68
CA THR A 83 2.30 -4.22 11.18
C THR A 83 3.04 -4.37 9.85
N ARG A 84 3.99 -5.30 9.79
CA ARG A 84 4.57 -5.73 8.52
C ARG A 84 3.63 -6.74 7.89
N ALA A 85 3.19 -6.46 6.68
CA ALA A 85 2.12 -7.18 6.04
C ALA A 85 2.64 -8.06 4.91
N GLU A 86 2.15 -9.28 4.88
CA GLU A 86 2.34 -10.25 3.81
C GLU A 86 1.00 -10.83 3.38
N ALA A 87 0.98 -11.57 2.29
CA ALA A 87 -0.19 -12.24 1.74
C ALA A 87 -0.92 -13.03 2.83
N GLY A 88 -2.23 -12.80 2.96
CA GLY A 88 -3.06 -13.36 4.02
C GLY A 88 -3.23 -12.47 5.25
N THR A 89 -2.48 -11.36 5.36
CA THR A 89 -2.73 -10.34 6.39
C THR A 89 -4.08 -9.69 6.15
N ARG A 90 -4.92 -9.62 7.19
CA ARG A 90 -6.25 -8.98 7.15
C ARG A 90 -6.38 -7.93 8.24
N VAL A 91 -6.79 -6.72 7.86
CA VAL A 91 -7.08 -5.61 8.78
C VAL A 91 -8.58 -5.29 8.73
N LEU A 92 -9.23 -5.35 9.90
CA LEU A 92 -10.63 -4.95 10.03
C LEU A 92 -10.71 -3.48 10.43
N LEU A 93 -11.36 -2.67 9.60
CA LEU A 93 -11.46 -1.21 9.78
C LEU A 93 -12.80 -0.78 10.41
N GLY A 94 -13.62 -1.76 10.82
CA GLY A 94 -14.95 -1.54 11.39
C GLY A 94 -16.04 -1.39 10.32
N ASN A 95 -17.31 -1.42 10.74
CA ASN A 95 -18.49 -1.24 9.86
C ASN A 95 -18.54 -2.20 8.65
N GLY A 96 -17.97 -3.40 8.78
CA GLY A 96 -17.89 -4.38 7.71
C GLY A 96 -16.82 -4.08 6.65
N ILE A 97 -15.94 -3.10 6.88
CA ILE A 97 -14.81 -2.79 6.00
C ILE A 97 -13.62 -3.69 6.37
N ALA A 98 -13.10 -4.41 5.40
CA ALA A 98 -11.89 -5.23 5.54
C ALA A 98 -10.86 -4.88 4.46
N LEU A 99 -9.60 -4.80 4.84
CA LEU A 99 -8.46 -4.66 3.95
C LEU A 99 -7.64 -5.96 4.01
N ASP A 100 -7.61 -6.67 2.89
CA ASP A 100 -6.89 -7.93 2.72
C ASP A 100 -5.61 -7.68 1.92
N VAL A 101 -4.48 -8.25 2.37
CA VAL A 101 -3.20 -8.22 1.67
C VAL A 101 -3.05 -9.48 0.85
N LEU A 102 -2.88 -9.33 -0.46
CA LEU A 102 -2.76 -10.43 -1.42
C LEU A 102 -1.31 -10.73 -1.82
N HIS A 103 -0.42 -9.74 -1.67
CA HIS A 103 1.01 -9.79 -2.02
C HIS A 103 1.78 -8.77 -1.16
N PRO A 104 3.08 -8.95 -0.86
CA PRO A 104 3.96 -10.08 -1.19
C PRO A 104 3.82 -11.28 -0.27
N GLY A 105 4.34 -12.43 -0.68
CA GLY A 105 4.56 -13.56 0.20
C GLY A 105 5.69 -13.33 1.22
N PRO A 106 6.06 -14.35 2.01
CA PRO A 106 7.09 -14.23 3.04
C PRO A 106 8.51 -14.08 2.45
N ASP A 107 8.74 -14.59 1.24
CA ASP A 107 10.03 -14.53 0.55
C ASP A 107 10.05 -13.36 -0.44
N PRO A 108 11.09 -12.50 -0.41
CA PRO A 108 11.17 -11.36 -1.31
C PRO A 108 11.53 -11.79 -2.73
N THR A 109 10.92 -11.13 -3.70
CA THR A 109 11.45 -11.08 -5.06
C THR A 109 12.72 -10.23 -5.06
N LEU A 110 13.81 -10.77 -5.58
CA LEU A 110 15.10 -10.09 -5.61
C LEU A 110 15.42 -9.59 -7.01
N THR A 111 16.12 -8.46 -7.07
CA THR A 111 16.79 -7.96 -8.27
C THR A 111 18.00 -8.85 -8.63
N GLY A 112 18.59 -8.64 -9.80
CA GLY A 112 19.74 -9.43 -10.28
C GLY A 112 21.00 -9.30 -9.43
N ASP A 113 21.10 -8.26 -8.61
CA ASP A 113 22.16 -8.00 -7.62
C ASP A 113 21.82 -8.51 -6.20
N GLY A 114 20.65 -9.13 -6.01
CA GLY A 114 20.25 -9.80 -4.77
C GLY A 114 19.56 -8.90 -3.75
N GLU A 115 19.21 -7.66 -4.12
CA GLU A 115 18.44 -6.74 -3.28
C GLU A 115 16.93 -6.94 -3.48
N PRO A 116 16.06 -6.64 -2.50
CA PRO A 116 14.61 -6.71 -2.69
C PRO A 116 14.15 -5.72 -3.76
N ASP A 117 13.44 -6.21 -4.76
CA ASP A 117 12.77 -5.38 -5.75
C ASP A 117 11.57 -4.69 -5.10
N LEU A 118 11.55 -3.36 -5.07
CA LEU A 118 10.52 -2.61 -4.34
C LEU A 118 9.13 -2.77 -4.97
N ASP A 119 9.07 -2.72 -6.30
CA ASP A 119 7.81 -2.74 -7.04
C ASP A 119 7.24 -4.17 -7.04
N ALA A 120 8.10 -5.16 -7.28
CA ALA A 120 7.73 -6.57 -7.25
C ALA A 120 7.40 -7.08 -5.83
N ASN A 121 7.78 -6.36 -4.77
CA ASN A 121 7.39 -6.66 -3.40
C ASN A 121 6.38 -5.64 -2.82
N SER A 122 5.77 -4.82 -3.67
CA SER A 122 4.76 -3.85 -3.22
C SER A 122 3.48 -4.54 -2.76
N LEU A 123 2.78 -3.92 -1.79
CA LEU A 123 1.52 -4.47 -1.31
C LEU A 123 0.45 -4.44 -2.41
N VAL A 124 -0.11 -5.60 -2.72
CA VAL A 124 -1.39 -5.70 -3.44
C VAL A 124 -2.51 -5.87 -2.43
N LEU A 125 -3.48 -4.97 -2.46
CA LEU A 125 -4.51 -4.84 -1.44
C LEU A 125 -5.90 -5.03 -2.05
N ARG A 126 -6.77 -5.70 -1.32
CA ARG A 126 -8.20 -5.74 -1.62
C ARG A 126 -8.99 -5.14 -0.46
N LEU A 127 -9.63 -4.01 -0.72
CA LEU A 127 -10.58 -3.41 0.22
C LEU A 127 -11.98 -3.92 -0.10
N SER A 128 -12.72 -4.39 0.89
CA SER A 128 -14.09 -4.89 0.73
C SER A 128 -15.03 -4.23 1.73
N TRP A 129 -16.24 -3.92 1.28
CA TRP A 129 -17.32 -3.37 2.09
C TRP A 129 -18.68 -3.68 1.46
N GLY A 130 -19.45 -4.57 2.11
CA GLY A 130 -20.70 -5.08 1.54
C GLY A 130 -20.45 -5.74 0.18
N ASP A 131 -21.21 -5.32 -0.83
CA ASP A 131 -21.05 -5.81 -2.22
C ASP A 131 -20.03 -4.99 -3.03
N THR A 132 -19.35 -4.02 -2.42
CA THR A 132 -18.34 -3.17 -3.08
C THR A 132 -16.93 -3.60 -2.71
N SER A 133 -16.05 -3.68 -3.70
CA SER A 133 -14.63 -3.96 -3.48
C SER A 133 -13.71 -3.17 -4.40
N PHE A 134 -12.50 -2.91 -3.90
CA PHE A 134 -11.42 -2.24 -4.62
C PHE A 134 -10.19 -3.14 -4.62
N LEU A 135 -9.64 -3.41 -5.80
CA LEU A 135 -8.31 -3.98 -5.95
C LEU A 135 -7.30 -2.86 -6.19
N LEU A 136 -6.31 -2.75 -5.33
CA LEU A 136 -5.24 -1.77 -5.41
C LEU A 136 -3.94 -2.54 -5.67
N THR A 137 -3.49 -2.54 -6.92
CA THR A 137 -2.39 -3.39 -7.38
C THR A 137 -1.00 -2.80 -7.14
N GLY A 138 -0.91 -1.64 -6.47
CA GLY A 138 0.37 -0.95 -6.24
C GLY A 138 1.12 -0.72 -7.56
N ASP A 139 2.36 -1.16 -7.60
CA ASP A 139 3.21 -1.18 -8.80
C ASP A 139 3.59 -2.63 -9.15
N ALA A 140 2.68 -3.57 -8.90
CA ALA A 140 2.87 -4.98 -9.21
C ALA A 140 3.37 -5.17 -10.64
N SER A 141 4.56 -5.75 -10.79
CA SER A 141 5.13 -6.12 -12.09
C SER A 141 4.27 -7.18 -12.79
N ASP A 142 4.47 -7.36 -14.09
CA ASP A 142 3.75 -8.39 -14.86
C ASP A 142 3.89 -9.79 -14.23
N ASP A 143 5.09 -10.14 -13.75
CA ASP A 143 5.33 -11.42 -13.06
C ASP A 143 4.49 -11.55 -11.78
N VAL A 144 4.34 -10.47 -11.01
CA VAL A 144 3.48 -10.46 -9.81
C VAL A 144 2.01 -10.59 -10.18
N GLN A 145 1.57 -9.90 -11.23
CA GLN A 145 0.19 -9.97 -11.71
C GLN A 145 -0.15 -11.39 -12.17
N ASP A 146 0.73 -12.00 -12.96
CA ASP A 146 0.55 -13.36 -13.45
C ASP A 146 0.60 -14.39 -12.31
N ALA A 147 1.46 -14.19 -11.31
CA ALA A 147 1.49 -15.03 -10.11
C ALA A 147 0.19 -14.91 -9.29
N LEU A 148 -0.37 -13.70 -9.16
CA LEU A 148 -1.66 -13.48 -8.51
C LEU A 148 -2.79 -14.20 -9.24
N VAL A 149 -2.84 -14.11 -10.56
CA VAL A 149 -3.84 -14.84 -11.36
C VAL A 149 -3.65 -16.35 -11.22
N ALA A 150 -2.41 -16.83 -11.32
CA ALA A 150 -2.08 -18.26 -11.20
C ALA A 150 -2.35 -18.84 -9.80
N SER A 151 -2.35 -18.00 -8.75
CA SER A 151 -2.66 -18.42 -7.38
C SER A 151 -4.11 -18.90 -7.20
N GLY A 152 -5.01 -18.51 -8.12
CA GLY A 152 -6.43 -18.84 -8.03
C GLY A 152 -7.20 -18.04 -6.97
N ILE A 153 -6.60 -17.00 -6.38
CA ILE A 153 -7.30 -16.06 -5.50
C ILE A 153 -8.36 -15.30 -6.30
N ASP A 154 -9.52 -15.04 -5.69
CA ASP A 154 -10.57 -14.23 -6.31
C ASP A 154 -10.16 -12.75 -6.38
N LEU A 155 -9.74 -12.31 -7.56
CA LEU A 155 -9.33 -10.93 -7.83
C LEU A 155 -10.50 -10.01 -8.21
N ARG A 156 -11.70 -10.56 -8.42
CA ARG A 156 -12.87 -9.80 -8.86
C ARG A 156 -13.17 -8.66 -7.90
N SER A 157 -13.28 -7.48 -8.48
CA SER A 157 -13.47 -6.24 -7.74
C SER A 157 -14.33 -5.23 -8.48
N THR A 158 -15.14 -4.47 -7.74
CA THR A 158 -15.98 -3.41 -8.32
C THR A 158 -15.15 -2.32 -8.99
N VAL A 159 -13.99 -2.00 -8.41
CA VAL A 159 -13.04 -1.01 -8.92
C VAL A 159 -11.64 -1.59 -8.86
N VAL A 160 -10.85 -1.34 -9.89
CA VAL A 160 -9.43 -1.71 -9.93
C VAL A 160 -8.60 -0.47 -10.19
N LYS A 161 -7.63 -0.20 -9.30
CA LYS A 161 -6.55 0.75 -9.57
C LYS A 161 -5.44 -0.04 -10.27
N LEU A 162 -5.29 0.18 -11.56
CA LEU A 162 -4.24 -0.48 -12.36
C LEU A 162 -2.83 -0.11 -11.89
N PRO A 163 -1.85 -1.00 -12.08
CA PRO A 163 -0.47 -0.75 -11.68
C PRO A 163 0.09 0.51 -12.34
N ASP A 164 0.95 1.23 -11.61
CA ASP A 164 1.79 2.30 -12.18
C ASP A 164 0.97 3.34 -12.99
N GLY A 165 -0.20 3.68 -12.45
CA GLY A 165 -1.11 4.69 -13.00
C GLY A 165 -1.85 4.26 -14.27
N GLY A 166 -1.85 2.98 -14.60
CA GLY A 166 -2.57 2.45 -15.77
C GLY A 166 -1.86 2.70 -17.10
N ARG A 167 -0.52 2.84 -17.09
CA ARG A 167 0.26 2.77 -18.33
C ARG A 167 -0.02 1.42 -19.00
N GLN A 168 -0.32 1.43 -20.30
CA GLN A 168 -0.73 0.23 -21.04
C GLN A 168 0.29 -0.91 -20.94
N ALA A 169 1.56 -0.60 -20.76
CA ALA A 169 2.64 -1.57 -20.63
C ALA A 169 2.82 -2.12 -19.20
N SER A 170 1.95 -1.73 -18.26
CA SER A 170 2.10 -2.04 -16.83
C SER A 170 0.97 -2.95 -16.31
N PHE A 171 0.10 -3.45 -17.18
CA PHE A 171 -0.92 -4.43 -16.80
C PHE A 171 -1.05 -5.57 -17.81
N SER A 172 -1.28 -6.78 -17.31
CA SER A 172 -1.41 -7.98 -18.14
C SER A 172 -2.87 -8.25 -18.53
N GLN A 173 -3.09 -8.81 -19.73
CA GLN A 173 -4.44 -9.25 -20.13
C GLN A 173 -5.04 -10.29 -19.16
N PRO A 174 -4.26 -11.27 -18.66
CA PRO A 174 -4.74 -12.19 -17.62
C PRO A 174 -5.27 -11.48 -16.37
N LEU A 175 -4.63 -10.40 -15.92
CA LEU A 175 -5.14 -9.61 -14.80
C LEU A 175 -6.49 -8.99 -15.11
N LEU A 176 -6.65 -8.38 -16.29
CA LEU A 176 -7.91 -7.77 -16.72
C LEU A 176 -9.06 -8.79 -16.76
N ASP A 177 -8.79 -9.96 -17.35
CA ASP A 177 -9.78 -11.03 -17.43
C ASP A 177 -10.18 -11.53 -16.03
N ALA A 178 -9.20 -11.62 -15.11
CA ALA A 178 -9.43 -12.09 -13.73
C ALA A 178 -10.23 -11.10 -12.86
N VAL A 179 -10.16 -9.79 -13.15
CA VAL A 179 -10.91 -8.78 -12.38
C VAL A 179 -12.32 -8.54 -12.93
N GLU A 180 -12.58 -8.88 -14.20
CA GLU A 180 -13.89 -8.73 -14.87
C GLU A 180 -14.80 -9.98 -14.79
N ALA A 181 -14.23 -11.15 -14.49
CA ALA A 181 -14.96 -12.43 -14.37
C ALA A 181 -16.00 -12.44 -13.22
#